data_AF-A0A3P5Z6Z9-F1
#
_entry.id   AF-A0A3P5Z6Z9-F1
#
_cell.length_a   1.000
_cell.length_b   1.000
_cell.length_c   1.000
_cell.angle_alpha   90.00
_cell.angle_beta   90.00
_cell.angle_gamma   90.00
#
_symmetry.space_group_name_H-M   'P 1'
#
loop_
_entity.id
_entity.type
_entity.pdbx_description
1 polymer ?
#
loop_
_entity_poly.entity_id
_entity_poly.type
_entity_poly.pdbx_seq_one_letter_code
_entity_poly.pdbx_strand_id
1 'polypeptide(L)'
;MKWYAERHDVTQHPNLRLTPRVTSIVEENFEISGWMLVCQINAGEFDVKDKDGISYHVNLHTKSCSCFSFQTLLIPCPHAIAAAIKEKSSIESLVSDFYTIDTLVAAYAGNILPISSEVNPSIEGTEGESESIQIC
;
A
#
# COMPACT_ATOMS: atom_id res chain seq x y z
N MET A 1 13.76 -18.14 10.87
CA MET A 1 12.48 -18.23 10.15
C MET A 1 11.31 -17.61 10.94
N LYS A 2 11.52 -16.56 11.76
CA LYS A 2 10.45 -15.98 12.60
C LYS A 2 9.51 -15.06 11.79
N TRP A 3 10.07 -14.32 10.84
CA TRP A 3 9.35 -13.33 10.01
C TRP A 3 8.18 -13.92 9.21
N TYR A 4 8.34 -15.15 8.69
CA TYR A 4 7.30 -15.82 7.90
C TYR A 4 6.16 -16.27 8.80
N ALA A 5 6.49 -16.88 9.96
CA ALA A 5 5.49 -17.28 10.94
C ALA A 5 4.65 -16.08 11.43
N GLU A 6 5.29 -14.92 11.67
CA GLU A 6 4.57 -13.68 12.04
C GLU A 6 3.63 -13.18 10.93
N ARG A 7 4.01 -13.31 9.66
CA ARG A 7 3.15 -12.96 8.50
C ARG A 7 2.13 -14.02 8.12
N HIS A 8 2.25 -15.23 8.64
CA HIS A 8 1.28 -16.30 8.47
C HIS A 8 0.24 -16.29 9.61
N ASP A 9 0.63 -15.84 10.81
CA ASP A 9 -0.23 -15.74 12.00
C ASP A 9 -0.99 -14.40 12.11
N VAL A 10 -1.13 -13.64 11.01
CA VAL A 10 -1.86 -12.35 10.98
C VAL A 10 -3.35 -12.51 11.32
N THR A 11 -3.82 -13.77 11.41
CA THR A 11 -5.07 -14.21 12.05
C THR A 11 -5.32 -13.64 13.45
N GLN A 12 -4.32 -13.06 14.12
CA GLN A 12 -4.48 -12.41 15.44
C GLN A 12 -5.12 -10.99 15.38
N HIS A 13 -5.32 -10.39 14.20
CA HIS A 13 -5.89 -9.03 14.07
C HIS A 13 -7.12 -8.97 13.15
N PRO A 14 -8.23 -9.64 13.48
CA PRO A 14 -9.41 -9.78 12.61
C PRO A 14 -10.20 -8.48 12.37
N ASN A 15 -9.88 -7.40 13.08
CA ASN A 15 -10.65 -6.14 13.06
C ASN A 15 -9.93 -4.96 12.38
N LEU A 16 -8.71 -5.13 11.87
CA LEU A 16 -8.00 -4.06 11.17
C LEU A 16 -8.12 -4.22 9.65
N ARG A 17 -8.46 -3.13 8.97
CA ARG A 17 -8.50 -3.10 7.50
C ARG A 17 -7.10 -3.18 6.88
N LEU A 18 -6.15 -2.46 7.47
CA LEU A 18 -4.78 -2.32 6.97
C LEU A 18 -3.78 -3.14 7.79
N THR A 19 -2.68 -3.54 7.15
CA THR A 19 -1.57 -4.20 7.86
C THR A 19 -0.99 -3.30 8.96
N PRO A 20 -0.54 -3.86 10.11
CA PRO A 20 -0.02 -3.06 11.23
C PRO A 20 1.10 -2.09 10.82
N ARG A 21 1.99 -2.53 9.92
CA ARG A 21 3.08 -1.69 9.43
C ARG A 21 2.58 -0.45 8.68
N VAL A 22 1.54 -0.61 7.87
CA VAL A 22 1.00 0.49 7.07
C VAL A 22 0.16 1.42 7.93
N THR A 23 -0.58 0.89 8.90
CA THR A 23 -1.25 1.70 9.93
C THR A 23 -0.25 2.63 10.63
N SER A 24 0.89 2.11 11.10
CA SER A 24 1.91 2.94 11.75
C SER A 24 2.51 4.02 10.84
N ILE A 25 2.71 3.72 9.54
CA ILE A 25 3.20 4.72 8.57
C ILE A 25 2.16 5.83 8.37
N VAL A 26 0.88 5.48 8.29
CA VAL A 26 -0.21 6.45 8.14
C VAL A 26 -0.32 7.34 9.38
N GLU A 27 -0.19 6.76 10.58
CA GLU A 27 -0.16 7.51 11.85
C GLU A 27 1.01 8.50 11.90
N GLU A 28 2.23 8.06 11.57
CA GLU A 28 3.41 8.93 11.51
C GLU A 28 3.22 10.07 10.49
N ASN A 29 2.73 9.75 9.28
CA ASN A 29 2.46 10.76 8.26
C ASN A 29 1.36 11.73 8.70
N PHE A 30 0.38 11.27 9.49
CA PHE A 30 -0.67 12.12 10.04
C PHE A 30 -0.10 13.14 11.03
N GLU A 31 0.78 12.73 11.93
CA GLU A 31 1.46 13.64 12.86
C GLU A 31 2.25 14.72 12.12
N ILE A 32 2.99 14.34 11.07
CA ILE A 32 3.77 15.28 10.23
C ILE A 32 2.86 16.28 9.50
N SER A 33 1.66 15.85 9.10
CA SER A 33 0.71 16.67 8.34
C SER A 33 0.12 17.84 9.14
N GLY A 34 0.17 17.79 10.48
CA GLY A 34 -0.58 18.69 11.36
C GLY A 34 -0.25 20.19 11.24
N TRP A 35 0.92 20.53 10.71
CA TRP A 35 1.41 21.92 10.61
C TRP A 35 1.37 22.48 9.18
N MET A 36 0.85 21.71 8.23
CA MET A 36 0.86 22.08 6.82
C MET A 36 -0.28 23.04 6.48
N LEU A 37 0.00 24.03 5.62
CA LEU A 37 -1.01 24.94 5.12
C LEU A 37 -1.61 24.37 3.84
N VAL A 38 -2.93 24.21 3.80
CA VAL A 38 -3.64 23.59 2.68
C VAL A 38 -4.56 24.59 2.00
N CYS A 39 -4.29 24.84 0.72
CA CYS A 39 -5.13 25.63 -0.18
C CYS A 39 -5.74 24.70 -1.22
N GLN A 40 -7.07 24.65 -1.30
CA GLN A 40 -7.73 23.94 -2.39
C GLN A 40 -7.64 24.78 -3.66
N ILE A 41 -7.13 24.18 -4.74
CA ILE A 41 -6.98 24.86 -6.03
C ILE A 41 -8.06 24.43 -7.03
N ASN A 42 -8.48 23.16 -7.01
CA ASN A 42 -9.61 22.62 -7.77
C ASN A 42 -10.32 21.51 -6.96
N ALA A 43 -11.39 20.93 -7.51
CA ALA A 43 -12.01 19.74 -6.94
C ALA A 43 -10.98 18.59 -6.89
N GLY A 44 -10.70 18.05 -5.70
CA GLY A 44 -9.70 16.99 -5.51
C GLY A 44 -8.23 17.42 -5.66
N GLU A 45 -7.94 18.71 -5.92
CA GLU A 45 -6.57 19.21 -6.07
C GLU A 45 -6.23 20.32 -5.08
N PHE A 46 -5.03 20.23 -4.52
CA PHE A 46 -4.57 21.07 -3.41
C PHE A 46 -3.13 21.52 -3.61
N ASP A 47 -2.85 22.76 -3.20
CA ASP A 47 -1.51 23.26 -2.91
C ASP A 47 -1.28 23.12 -1.41
N VAL A 48 -0.26 22.36 -1.02
CA VAL A 48 0.09 22.10 0.38
C VAL A 48 1.47 22.65 0.66
N LYS A 49 1.59 23.54 1.65
CA LYS A 49 2.88 24.11 2.08
C LYS A 49 3.35 23.45 3.37
N ASP A 50 4.61 23.02 3.38
CA ASP A 50 5.27 22.53 4.58
C ASP A 50 5.75 23.67 5.50
N LYS A 51 6.39 23.31 6.61
CA LYS A 51 6.95 24.25 7.60
C LYS A 51 8.02 25.19 7.02
N ASP A 52 8.69 24.77 5.95
CA ASP A 52 9.76 25.51 5.28
C ASP A 52 9.19 26.37 4.14
N GLY A 53 7.87 26.35 3.93
CA GLY A 53 7.16 27.09 2.90
C GLY A 53 7.21 26.45 1.52
N ILE A 54 7.78 25.25 1.39
CA ILE A 54 7.86 24.53 0.13
C ILE A 54 6.46 24.04 -0.23
N SER A 55 6.07 24.23 -1.49
CA SER A 55 4.74 23.95 -1.98
C SER A 55 4.69 22.63 -2.74
N TYR A 56 3.69 21.81 -2.44
CA TYR A 56 3.47 20.52 -3.05
C TYR A 56 2.07 20.45 -3.65
N HIS A 57 2.01 20.06 -4.91
CA HIS A 57 0.75 19.79 -5.59
C HIS A 57 0.27 18.39 -5.22
N VAL A 58 -0.97 18.29 -4.77
CA VAL A 58 -1.62 17.03 -4.39
C VAL A 58 -2.90 16.88 -5.21
N ASN A 59 -3.09 15.70 -5.79
CA ASN A 59 -4.34 15.28 -6.40
C ASN A 59 -4.82 14.00 -5.72
N LEU A 60 -5.96 14.08 -5.03
CA LEU A 60 -6.52 12.96 -4.27
C LEU A 60 -7.24 11.94 -5.16
N HIS A 61 -7.73 12.36 -6.34
CA HIS A 61 -8.40 11.47 -7.29
C HIS A 61 -7.40 10.56 -8.00
N THR A 62 -6.29 11.12 -8.47
CA THR A 62 -5.20 10.36 -9.11
C THR A 62 -4.22 9.77 -8.10
N LYS A 63 -4.46 9.96 -6.80
CA LYS A 63 -3.60 9.50 -5.70
C LYS A 63 -2.13 9.89 -5.89
N SER A 64 -1.87 11.15 -6.24
CA SER A 64 -0.54 11.66 -6.56
C SER A 64 -0.15 12.89 -5.76
N CYS A 65 1.15 13.04 -5.52
CA CYS A 65 1.76 14.21 -4.91
C CYS A 65 3.05 14.56 -5.66
N SER A 66 3.40 15.85 -5.76
CA SER A 66 4.67 16.28 -6.35
C SER A 66 5.91 15.85 -5.53
N CYS A 67 5.73 15.36 -4.29
CA CYS A 67 6.79 14.72 -3.52
C CYS A 67 7.07 13.27 -3.96
N PHE A 68 6.30 12.72 -4.90
CA PHE A 68 6.38 11.38 -5.47
C PHE A 68 6.09 10.19 -4.54
N SER A 69 6.11 10.37 -3.22
CA SER A 69 5.87 9.27 -2.27
C SER A 69 4.49 8.65 -2.40
N PHE A 70 3.44 9.44 -2.69
CA PHE A 70 2.07 8.93 -2.71
C PHE A 70 1.85 7.91 -3.84
N GLN A 71 2.19 8.27 -5.08
CA GLN A 71 2.05 7.38 -6.24
C GLN A 71 3.06 6.24 -6.25
N THR A 72 4.23 6.41 -5.60
CA THR A 72 5.27 5.38 -5.57
C THR A 72 4.98 4.32 -4.52
N LEU A 73 4.59 4.74 -3.32
CA LEU A 73 4.35 3.84 -2.20
C LEU A 73 2.90 3.38 -2.13
N LEU A 74 1.99 4.00 -2.88
CA LEU A 74 0.54 3.76 -2.81
C LEU A 74 -0.03 3.93 -1.39
N ILE A 75 0.64 4.76 -0.58
CA ILE A 75 0.30 5.16 0.78
C ILE A 75 0.30 6.69 0.79
N PRO A 76 -0.74 7.35 1.35
CA PRO A 76 -0.80 8.80 1.39
C PRO A 76 0.41 9.36 2.17
N CYS A 77 1.15 10.26 1.52
CA CYS A 77 2.21 11.02 2.15
C CYS A 77 1.64 12.10 3.09
N PRO A 78 2.45 12.76 3.93
CA PRO A 78 1.95 13.80 4.83
C PRO A 78 1.16 14.92 4.12
N HIS A 79 1.60 15.34 2.92
CA HIS A 79 0.88 16.34 2.11
C HIS A 79 -0.50 15.84 1.67
N ALA A 80 -0.58 14.58 1.24
CA ALA A 80 -1.84 13.95 0.84
C ALA A 80 -2.80 13.81 2.02
N ILE A 81 -2.28 13.50 3.21
CA ILE A 81 -3.08 13.45 4.44
C ILE A 81 -3.63 14.84 4.79
N ALA A 82 -2.79 15.88 4.74
CA ALA A 82 -3.24 17.25 5.00
C ALA A 82 -4.37 17.66 4.04
N ALA A 83 -4.22 17.35 2.74
CA ALA A 83 -5.25 17.56 1.73
C ALA A 83 -6.53 16.76 2.01
N ALA A 84 -6.41 15.49 2.39
CA ALA A 84 -7.56 14.63 2.70
C ALA A 84 -8.36 15.15 3.90
N ILE A 85 -7.68 15.63 4.95
CA ILE A 85 -8.31 16.25 6.11
C ILE A 85 -9.09 17.51 5.68
N LYS A 86 -8.52 18.34 4.80
CA LYS A 86 -9.17 19.54 4.26
C LYS A 86 -10.43 19.19 3.46
N GLU A 87 -10.37 18.13 2.65
CA GLU A 87 -11.51 17.63 1.86
C GLU A 87 -12.54 16.88 2.70
N LYS A 88 -12.18 16.45 3.92
CA LYS A 88 -12.93 15.53 4.78
C LYS A 88 -13.07 14.13 4.16
N SER A 89 -12.06 13.74 3.40
CA SER A 89 -11.92 12.41 2.80
C SER A 89 -11.28 11.45 3.80
N SER A 90 -11.71 10.19 3.79
CA SER A 90 -11.12 9.16 4.65
C SER A 90 -9.67 8.89 4.20
N ILE A 91 -8.69 9.16 5.07
CA ILE A 91 -7.26 8.87 4.83
C ILE A 91 -7.08 7.38 4.51
N GLU A 92 -7.81 6.55 5.25
CA GLU A 92 -7.81 5.11 5.10
C GLU A 92 -8.18 4.70 3.66
N SER A 93 -9.18 5.33 3.04
CA SER A 93 -9.61 5.04 1.66
C SER A 93 -8.57 5.39 0.58
N LEU A 94 -7.58 6.23 0.93
CA LEU A 94 -6.52 6.62 0.01
C LEU A 94 -5.41 5.57 -0.09
N VAL A 95 -5.23 4.76 0.96
CA VAL A 95 -4.29 3.63 0.97
C VAL A 95 -4.72 2.57 -0.03
N SER A 96 -3.77 2.02 -0.79
CA SER A 96 -4.06 0.94 -1.75
C SER A 96 -4.44 -0.38 -1.07
N ASP A 97 -5.32 -1.13 -1.75
CA ASP A 97 -5.80 -2.43 -1.29
C ASP A 97 -4.69 -3.50 -1.22
N PHE A 98 -3.54 -3.25 -1.86
CA PHE A 98 -2.32 -4.05 -1.69
C PHE A 98 -1.87 -4.19 -0.23
N TYR A 99 -2.27 -3.25 0.62
CA TYR A 99 -1.89 -3.18 2.03
C TYR A 99 -3.00 -3.60 3.00
N THR A 100 -4.08 -4.20 2.48
CA THR A 100 -5.13 -4.74 3.34
C THR A 100 -4.72 -6.07 3.95
N ILE A 101 -5.32 -6.39 5.10
CA ILE A 101 -5.15 -7.71 5.73
C ILE A 101 -5.65 -8.81 4.78
N ASP A 102 -6.77 -8.60 4.09
CA ASP A 102 -7.31 -9.58 3.15
C ASP A 102 -6.34 -9.91 2.02
N THR A 103 -5.71 -8.89 1.41
CA THR A 103 -4.67 -9.11 0.40
C THR A 103 -3.45 -9.85 0.98
N LEU A 104 -3.05 -9.54 2.20
CA LEU A 104 -1.94 -10.24 2.87
C LEU A 104 -2.29 -11.71 3.12
N VAL A 105 -3.49 -12.00 3.65
CA VAL A 105 -3.98 -13.37 3.88
C VAL A 105 -4.04 -14.15 2.57
N ALA A 106 -4.59 -13.55 1.51
CA ALA A 106 -4.66 -14.17 0.19
C ALA A 106 -3.26 -14.47 -0.38
N ALA A 107 -2.29 -13.56 -0.23
CA ALA A 107 -0.93 -13.75 -0.71
C ALA A 107 -0.18 -14.90 -0.01
N TYR A 108 -0.52 -15.19 1.25
CA TYR A 108 0.11 -16.22 2.07
C TYR A 108 -0.77 -17.45 2.31
N ALA A 109 -1.88 -17.59 1.58
CA ALA A 109 -2.80 -18.72 1.74
C ALA A 109 -2.18 -20.08 1.34
N GLY A 110 -1.12 -20.06 0.52
CA GLY A 110 -0.39 -21.26 0.11
C GLY A 110 0.69 -21.69 1.13
N ASN A 111 0.93 -22.99 1.23
CA ASN A 111 2.03 -23.52 2.05
C ASN A 111 3.39 -23.21 1.44
N ILE A 112 4.21 -22.40 2.11
CA ILE A 112 5.64 -22.26 1.79
C ILE A 112 6.41 -23.35 2.55
N LEU A 113 6.88 -24.37 1.84
CA LEU A 113 7.68 -25.45 2.39
C LEU A 113 9.17 -25.12 2.29
N PRO A 114 9.99 -25.48 3.30
CA PRO A 114 11.44 -25.37 3.17
C PRO A 114 11.93 -26.28 2.04
N ILE A 115 12.87 -25.79 1.24
CA ILE A 115 13.55 -26.63 0.25
C ILE A 115 14.35 -27.68 1.02
N SER A 116 13.88 -28.92 1.01
CA SER A 116 14.65 -30.05 1.52
C SER A 116 15.85 -30.29 0.60
N SER A 117 17.04 -30.47 1.16
CA SER A 117 18.26 -30.81 0.40
C SER A 117 18.22 -32.19 -0.27
N GLU A 118 17.13 -32.94 -0.10
CA GLU A 118 16.90 -34.24 -0.72
C GLU A 118 16.08 -34.04 -2.01
N VAL A 119 16.75 -33.65 -3.11
CA VAL A 119 16.16 -33.78 -4.44
C VAL A 119 16.15 -35.26 -4.82
N ASN A 120 14.96 -35.85 -4.96
CA ASN A 120 14.71 -36.79 -6.04
C ASN A 120 13.24 -36.65 -6.53
N PRO A 121 13.00 -36.66 -7.86
CA PRO A 121 11.87 -36.01 -8.50
C PRO A 121 10.69 -36.96 -8.70
N SER A 122 9.48 -36.47 -8.44
CA SER A 122 8.24 -37.05 -8.97
C SER A 122 7.16 -35.96 -8.94
N ILE A 123 7.28 -34.95 -9.80
CA ILE A 123 6.10 -34.26 -10.31
C ILE A 123 5.83 -34.94 -11.64
N GLU A 124 4.86 -35.86 -11.64
CA GLU A 124 4.30 -36.43 -12.86
C GLU A 124 3.75 -35.29 -13.72
N GLY A 125 4.21 -35.25 -14.97
CA GLY A 125 3.72 -34.30 -15.95
C GLY A 125 2.24 -34.54 -16.23
N THR A 126 1.48 -33.44 -16.27
CA THR A 126 0.32 -33.36 -17.16
C THR A 126 0.76 -32.49 -18.32
N GLU A 127 1.16 -33.16 -19.41
CA GLU A 127 1.30 -32.54 -20.72
C GLU A 127 -0.08 -32.08 -21.19
N GLY A 128 -0.19 -30.82 -21.60
CA GLY A 128 -1.40 -30.21 -22.14
C GLY A 128 -1.04 -28.96 -22.93
N GLU A 129 -0.71 -29.20 -24.20
CA GLU A 129 -0.70 -28.30 -25.37
C GLU A 129 -0.18 -26.86 -25.25
N SER A 130 0.95 -26.63 -25.92
CA SER A 130 1.45 -25.31 -26.31
C SER A 130 0.61 -24.72 -27.44
N GLU A 131 -0.24 -23.74 -27.14
CA GLU A 131 -0.68 -22.76 -28.13
C GLU A 131 0.28 -21.57 -28.14
N SER A 132 0.78 -21.28 -29.33
CA SER A 132 1.74 -20.23 -29.60
C SER A 132 1.03 -18.87 -29.59
N ILE A 133 1.30 -18.02 -28.60
CA ILE A 133 0.81 -16.65 -28.60
C ILE A 133 1.78 -15.80 -29.44
N GLN A 134 1.35 -15.47 -30.66
CA GLN A 134 2.00 -14.51 -31.52
C GLN A 134 1.68 -13.09 -31.02
N ILE A 135 2.71 -12.36 -30.61
CA ILE A 135 2.61 -10.94 -30.23
C ILE A 135 2.42 -10.13 -31.50
N CYS A 136 1.32 -9.39 -31.58
CA CYS A 136 1.10 -8.29 -32.54
C CYS A 136 1.56 -6.96 -31.95
#